data_AF-A0A7S3AMJ3-F1
#
_entry.id   AF-A0A7S3AMJ3-F1
#
_cell.length_a   1.000
_cell.length_b   1.000
_cell.length_c   1.000
_cell.angle_alpha   90.00
_cell.angle_beta   90.00
_cell.angle_gamma   90.00
#
_symmetry.space_group_name_H-M   'P 1'
#
loop_
_entity.id
_entity.type
_entity.pdbx_description
1 polymer ?
#
loop_
_entity_poly.entity_id
_entity_poly.type
_entity_poly.pdbx_seq_one_letter_code
_entity_poly.pdbx_strand_id
1 'polypeptide(L)'
;SSSSSSSSVIGDAKLEAVPTESAVSANIKRYGELNLLVHITELDVKCPDPCDDAALEAQAEAYDLMLRACLAHPGVCMSFETWGFTDAYTWLTGERCPKAQCHPLPFDKHYAPKPAATRMLARLQ
;
A
#
# COMPACT_ATOMS: atom_id res chain seq x y z
N SER A 1 -24.33 -11.59 18.44
CA SER A 1 -23.39 -10.46 18.32
C SER A 1 -22.97 -10.36 16.87
N SER A 2 -23.65 -9.49 16.13
CA SER A 2 -23.39 -9.24 14.71
C SER A 2 -22.07 -8.48 14.56
N SER A 3 -21.06 -9.15 14.05
CA SER A 3 -19.79 -8.54 13.64
C SER A 3 -20.03 -7.67 12.42
N SER A 4 -20.06 -6.36 12.62
CA SER A 4 -20.04 -5.36 11.56
C SER A 4 -18.65 -5.39 10.92
N SER A 5 -18.56 -5.91 9.70
CA SER A 5 -17.39 -5.67 8.86
C SER A 5 -17.39 -4.19 8.49
N SER A 6 -16.63 -3.39 9.24
CA SER A 6 -16.36 -2.01 8.89
C SER A 6 -15.46 -2.01 7.65
N SER A 7 -16.09 -1.89 6.47
CA SER A 7 -15.40 -1.38 5.29
C SER A 7 -14.89 0.01 5.67
N SER A 8 -13.57 0.17 5.79
CA SER A 8 -12.98 1.49 5.87
C SER A 8 -13.43 2.25 4.62
N VAL A 9 -14.31 3.22 4.79
CA VAL A 9 -14.76 4.09 3.71
C VAL A 9 -13.58 4.99 3.36
N ILE A 10 -12.74 4.51 2.46
CA ILE A 10 -11.84 5.35 1.67
C ILE A 10 -12.76 6.01 0.64
N GLY A 11 -12.65 7.34 0.45
CA GLY A 11 -13.54 8.13 -0.39
C GLY A 11 -13.79 7.54 -1.78
N ASP A 12 -14.81 8.03 -2.49
CA ASP A 12 -15.47 7.43 -3.67
C ASP A 12 -14.58 6.81 -4.79
N ALA A 13 -13.26 6.98 -4.75
CA ALA A 13 -12.27 6.18 -5.47
C ALA A 13 -12.17 4.74 -4.92
N LYS A 14 -12.88 3.82 -5.56
CA LYS A 14 -12.85 2.38 -5.25
C LYS A 14 -11.47 1.76 -5.52
N LEU A 15 -10.65 1.62 -4.48
CA LEU A 15 -9.59 0.62 -4.39
C LEU A 15 -10.21 -0.77 -4.16
N GLU A 16 -10.75 -1.38 -5.21
CA GLU A 16 -11.26 -2.74 -5.12
C GLU A 16 -10.10 -3.71 -4.78
N ALA A 17 -10.31 -4.56 -3.78
CA ALA A 17 -9.39 -5.61 -3.30
C ALA A 17 -8.15 -5.18 -2.48
N VAL A 18 -8.07 -3.96 -1.94
CA VAL A 18 -7.07 -3.65 -0.89
C VAL A 18 -7.46 -4.36 0.42
N PRO A 19 -6.57 -5.16 1.04
CA PRO A 19 -6.89 -5.82 2.31
C PRO A 19 -7.03 -4.79 3.43
N THR A 20 -7.83 -5.11 4.45
CA THR A 20 -7.89 -4.29 5.66
C THR A 20 -6.59 -4.41 6.45
N GLU A 21 -6.24 -3.38 7.23
CA GLU A 21 -5.09 -3.44 8.15
C GLU A 21 -5.16 -4.66 9.06
N SER A 22 -6.36 -4.95 9.59
CA SER A 22 -6.61 -6.09 10.46
C SER A 22 -6.34 -7.43 9.77
N ALA A 23 -6.66 -7.56 8.48
CA ALA A 23 -6.39 -8.77 7.71
C ALA A 23 -4.89 -8.95 7.47
N VAL A 24 -4.18 -7.88 7.09
CA VAL A 24 -2.72 -7.92 6.90
C VAL A 24 -2.02 -8.23 8.23
N SER A 25 -2.39 -7.51 9.29
CA SER A 25 -1.88 -7.69 10.65
C SER A 25 -2.12 -9.11 11.18
N ALA A 26 -3.31 -9.68 10.94
CA ALA A 26 -3.60 -11.07 11.32
C ALA A 26 -2.70 -12.07 10.59
N ASN A 27 -2.40 -11.84 9.31
CA ASN A 27 -1.49 -12.71 8.56
C ASN A 27 -0.04 -12.59 9.04
N ILE A 28 0.43 -11.37 9.35
CA ILE A 28 1.76 -11.16 9.95
C ILE A 28 1.86 -11.91 11.29
N LYS A 29 0.84 -11.75 12.16
CA LYS A 29 0.76 -12.44 13.44
C LYS A 29 0.84 -13.97 13.29
N ARG A 30 0.10 -14.53 12.32
CA ARG A 30 0.09 -15.98 12.05
C ARG A 30 1.48 -16.52 11.71
N TYR A 31 2.31 -15.77 10.97
CA TYR A 31 3.70 -16.16 10.71
C TYR A 31 4.59 -15.99 11.94
N GLY A 32 4.39 -14.94 12.72
CA GLY A 32 5.11 -14.73 13.99
C GLY A 32 4.87 -15.85 15.01
N GLU A 33 3.65 -16.40 15.09
CA GLU A 33 3.33 -17.56 15.94
C GLU A 33 4.09 -18.84 15.56
N LEU A 34 4.61 -18.91 14.33
CA LEU A 34 5.46 -19.99 13.83
C LEU A 34 6.97 -19.68 14.01
N ASN A 35 7.32 -18.59 14.69
CA ASN A 35 8.68 -18.05 14.80
C ASN A 35 9.32 -17.71 13.44
N LEU A 36 8.50 -17.33 12.45
CA LEU A 36 8.97 -16.85 11.16
C LEU A 36 9.01 -15.33 11.13
N LEU A 37 10.02 -14.79 10.47
CA LEU A 37 10.10 -13.37 10.15
C LEU A 37 9.28 -13.06 8.90
N VAL A 38 8.71 -11.87 8.86
CA VAL A 38 7.93 -11.36 7.73
C VAL A 38 8.66 -10.16 7.14
N HIS A 39 8.82 -10.17 5.83
CA HIS A 39 9.31 -9.05 5.05
C HIS A 39 8.23 -8.72 4.01
N ILE A 40 7.84 -7.45 3.92
CA ILE A 40 7.11 -6.94 2.75
C ILE A 40 8.19 -6.57 1.74
N THR A 41 8.28 -7.30 0.62
CA THR A 41 9.44 -7.21 -0.28
C THR A 41 9.15 -6.48 -1.60
N GLU A 42 7.89 -6.43 -2.04
CA GLU A 42 7.54 -6.00 -3.41
C GLU A 42 6.28 -5.12 -3.44
N LEU A 43 6.11 -4.21 -2.48
CA LEU A 43 4.89 -3.43 -2.42
C LEU A 43 4.81 -2.41 -3.57
N ASP A 44 3.79 -2.54 -4.40
CA ASP A 44 3.28 -1.49 -5.26
C ASP A 44 1.75 -1.44 -5.16
N VAL A 45 1.18 -0.23 -5.26
CA VAL A 45 -0.27 -0.03 -5.16
C VAL A 45 -0.70 0.78 -6.37
N LYS A 46 -1.32 0.14 -7.35
CA LYS A 46 -1.83 0.85 -8.54
C LYS A 46 -2.77 1.99 -8.12
N CYS A 47 -2.53 3.18 -8.69
CA CYS A 47 -3.45 4.30 -8.56
C CYS A 47 -4.79 3.95 -9.25
N PRO A 48 -5.94 4.06 -8.56
CA PRO A 48 -7.25 3.83 -9.16
C PRO A 48 -7.46 4.66 -10.44
N ASP A 49 -8.24 4.14 -11.38
CA ASP A 49 -8.63 4.90 -12.57
C ASP A 49 -9.95 5.65 -12.31
N PRO A 50 -10.08 6.92 -12.71
CA PRO A 50 -9.01 7.80 -13.19
C PRO A 50 -8.05 8.18 -12.05
N CYS A 51 -6.74 8.25 -12.33
CA CYS A 51 -5.74 8.60 -11.32
C CYS A 51 -5.72 10.12 -11.08
N ASP A 52 -6.74 10.61 -10.39
CA ASP A 52 -6.88 11.98 -9.90
C ASP A 52 -6.37 12.13 -8.46
N ASP A 53 -6.50 13.34 -7.90
CA ASP A 53 -6.02 13.64 -6.55
C ASP A 53 -6.70 12.76 -5.48
N ALA A 54 -7.99 12.43 -5.65
CA ALA A 54 -8.70 11.56 -4.72
C ALA A 54 -8.18 10.11 -4.81
N ALA A 55 -7.88 9.63 -6.01
CA ALA A 55 -7.26 8.33 -6.24
C ALA A 55 -5.83 8.26 -5.67
N LEU A 56 -5.06 9.35 -5.74
CA LEU A 56 -3.72 9.44 -5.13
C LEU A 56 -3.78 9.44 -3.60
N GLU A 57 -4.78 10.08 -2.99
CA GLU A 57 -5.02 9.97 -1.55
C GLU A 57 -5.46 8.57 -1.14
N ALA A 58 -6.32 7.92 -1.93
CA ALA A 58 -6.70 6.53 -1.70
C ALA A 58 -5.47 5.61 -1.74
N GLN A 59 -4.58 5.79 -2.74
CA GLN A 59 -3.31 5.10 -2.81
C GLN A 59 -2.45 5.35 -1.57
N ALA A 60 -2.38 6.59 -1.09
CA ALA A 60 -1.62 6.93 0.12
C ALA A 60 -2.13 6.22 1.37
N GLU A 61 -3.45 6.10 1.51
CA GLU A 61 -4.07 5.36 2.62
C GLU A 61 -3.75 3.86 2.54
N ALA A 62 -3.71 3.27 1.34
CA ALA A 62 -3.32 1.88 1.18
C ALA A 62 -1.85 1.63 1.58
N TYR A 63 -0.94 2.54 1.20
CA TYR A 63 0.45 2.49 1.65
C TYR A 63 0.57 2.65 3.18
N ASP A 64 -0.15 3.60 3.79
CA ASP A 64 -0.16 3.79 5.24
C ASP A 64 -0.70 2.56 5.97
N LEU A 65 -1.78 1.96 5.47
CA LEU A 65 -2.38 0.75 6.02
C LEU A 65 -1.37 -0.41 6.05
N MET A 66 -0.67 -0.66 4.93
CA MET A 66 0.34 -1.70 4.87
C MET A 66 1.50 -1.43 5.84
N LEU A 67 1.95 -0.17 5.91
CA LEU A 67 3.05 0.23 6.79
C LEU A 67 2.66 0.12 8.26
N ARG A 68 1.46 0.57 8.65
CA ARG A 68 0.91 0.41 10.00
C ARG A 68 0.82 -1.05 10.41
N ALA A 69 0.33 -1.92 9.51
CA ALA A 69 0.27 -3.34 9.78
C ALA A 69 1.64 -3.94 10.05
N CYS A 70 2.70 -3.54 9.32
CA CYS A 70 4.06 -4.00 9.60
C CYS A 70 4.59 -3.47 10.95
N LEU A 71 4.46 -2.16 11.18
CA LEU A 71 4.94 -1.50 12.40
C LEU A 71 4.27 -2.02 13.68
N ALA A 72 3.03 -2.51 13.59
CA ALA A 72 2.30 -3.10 14.71
C ALA A 72 2.88 -4.44 15.21
N HIS A 73 3.80 -5.07 14.47
CA HIS A 73 4.42 -6.36 14.81
C HIS A 73 5.95 -6.25 14.91
N PRO A 74 6.49 -5.46 15.85
CA PRO A 74 7.93 -5.32 16.04
C PRO A 74 8.56 -6.67 16.38
N GLY A 75 9.72 -6.96 15.76
CA GLY A 75 10.43 -8.24 15.92
C GLY A 75 9.88 -9.39 15.08
N VAL A 76 8.76 -9.20 14.37
CA VAL A 76 8.22 -10.17 13.39
C VAL A 76 8.28 -9.58 12.00
N CYS A 77 7.68 -8.39 11.78
CA CYS A 77 7.83 -7.68 10.51
C CYS A 77 9.13 -6.89 10.52
N MET A 78 10.10 -7.31 9.70
CA MET A 78 11.48 -6.84 9.76
C MET A 78 11.89 -5.95 8.58
N SER A 79 11.12 -5.96 7.49
CA SER A 79 11.39 -5.13 6.32
C SER A 79 10.11 -4.68 5.61
N PHE A 80 10.18 -3.49 5.01
CA PHE A 80 9.14 -2.89 4.18
C PHE A 80 9.76 -2.28 2.93
N GLU A 81 9.62 -2.98 1.82
CA GLU A 81 10.26 -2.66 0.55
C GLU A 81 9.18 -2.55 -0.54
N THR A 82 9.31 -1.50 -1.36
CA THR A 82 8.49 -1.30 -2.54
C THR A 82 9.16 -1.90 -3.76
N TRP A 83 8.37 -2.28 -4.78
CA TRP A 83 8.94 -2.84 -6.02
C TRP A 83 9.44 -1.76 -6.98
N GLY A 84 10.51 -1.08 -6.57
CA GLY A 84 10.96 0.20 -7.11
C GLY A 84 10.40 1.37 -6.29
N PHE A 85 10.81 2.61 -6.59
CA PHE A 85 10.34 3.78 -5.84
C PHE A 85 9.70 4.87 -6.71
N THR A 86 9.95 4.88 -8.02
CA THR A 86 9.46 5.90 -8.96
C THR A 86 8.66 5.28 -10.10
N ASP A 87 7.55 5.94 -10.44
CA ASP A 87 6.71 5.60 -11.59
C ASP A 87 7.47 5.60 -12.92
N ALA A 88 8.65 6.24 -13.01
CA ALA A 88 9.50 6.24 -14.20
C ALA A 88 9.97 4.85 -14.64
N TYR A 89 10.09 3.89 -13.70
CA TYR A 89 10.67 2.57 -13.95
C TYR A 89 9.82 1.40 -13.43
N THR A 90 8.53 1.62 -13.18
CA THR A 90 7.65 0.53 -12.74
C THR A 90 7.56 -0.60 -13.77
N TRP A 91 7.46 -1.84 -13.30
CA TRP A 91 7.22 -3.01 -14.13
C TRP A 91 5.76 -3.11 -14.66
N LEU A 92 4.84 -2.34 -14.08
CA LEU A 92 3.43 -2.28 -14.48
C LEU A 92 3.28 -1.50 -15.78
N THR A 93 3.47 -2.20 -16.90
CA THR A 93 3.38 -1.68 -18.27
C THR A 93 2.50 -2.59 -19.15
N GLY A 94 2.13 -2.10 -20.34
CA GLY A 94 1.40 -2.89 -21.35
C GLY A 94 0.02 -3.33 -20.86
N GLU A 95 -0.28 -4.62 -20.99
CA GLU A 95 -1.56 -5.22 -20.57
C GLU A 95 -1.84 -5.09 -19.06
N ARG A 96 -0.79 -4.99 -18.24
CA ARG A 96 -0.91 -4.72 -16.79
C ARG A 96 -1.31 -3.27 -16.50
N CYS A 97 -1.17 -2.40 -17.50
CA CYS A 97 -1.52 -1.00 -17.41
C CYS A 97 -2.16 -0.44 -18.69
N PRO A 98 -3.38 -0.88 -19.05
CA PRO A 98 -3.96 -0.61 -20.36
C PRO A 98 -4.35 0.86 -20.58
N LYS A 99 -4.50 1.66 -19.50
CA LYS A 99 -4.88 3.09 -19.57
C LYS A 99 -3.68 4.05 -19.51
N ALA A 100 -2.59 3.66 -20.19
CA ALA A 100 -1.34 4.38 -20.33
C ALA A 100 -0.41 4.41 -19.10
N GLN A 101 -0.86 4.75 -17.88
CA GLN A 101 0.03 4.84 -16.71
C GLN A 101 -0.68 4.43 -15.40
N CYS A 102 -0.04 3.59 -14.59
CA CYS A 102 -0.63 2.97 -13.39
C CYS A 102 -0.25 3.68 -12.11
N HIS A 103 0.77 4.54 -12.21
CA HIS A 103 1.31 5.34 -11.12
C HIS A 103 1.44 4.59 -9.80
N PRO A 104 2.03 3.38 -9.76
CA PRO A 104 1.85 2.51 -8.61
C PRO A 104 2.81 2.80 -7.45
N LEU A 105 3.81 3.68 -7.63
CA LEU A 105 4.91 3.88 -6.68
C LEU A 105 4.85 5.23 -5.96
N PRO A 106 5.58 5.42 -4.84
CA PRO A 106 5.46 6.63 -4.01
C PRO A 106 6.01 7.92 -4.65
N PHE A 107 6.83 7.84 -5.70
CA PHE A 107 7.36 8.98 -6.42
C PHE A 107 6.89 8.96 -7.88
N ASP A 108 6.58 10.12 -8.43
CA ASP A 108 6.18 10.22 -9.83
C ASP A 108 7.37 10.04 -10.81
N LYS A 109 7.08 10.15 -12.10
CA LYS A 109 8.09 10.01 -13.17
C LYS A 109 9.15 11.13 -13.20
N HIS A 110 8.91 12.21 -12.46
CA HIS A 110 9.81 13.35 -12.30
C HIS A 110 10.50 13.35 -10.92
N TYR A 111 10.41 12.23 -10.19
CA TYR A 111 10.97 12.04 -8.86
C TYR A 111 10.37 12.97 -7.79
N ALA A 112 9.20 13.57 -8.06
CA ALA A 112 8.48 14.31 -7.05
C ALA A 112 7.72 13.34 -6.12
N PRO A 113 7.66 13.62 -4.81
CA PRO A 113 6.91 12.79 -3.87
C PRO A 113 5.41 12.92 -4.16
N LYS A 114 4.73 11.77 -4.19
CA LYS A 114 3.26 11.69 -4.20
C LYS A 114 2.71 11.66 -2.77
N PRO A 115 1.40 11.81 -2.57
CA PRO A 115 0.78 11.67 -1.24
C PRO A 115 1.20 10.41 -0.49
N ALA A 116 1.40 9.28 -1.18
CA ALA A 116 1.89 8.04 -0.59
C ALA A 116 3.28 8.18 0.09
N ALA A 117 4.24 8.85 -0.56
CA ALA A 117 5.57 9.07 0.02
C ALA A 117 5.48 9.95 1.28
N THR A 118 4.73 11.05 1.19
CA THR A 118 4.53 11.97 2.31
C THR A 118 3.85 11.29 3.50
N ARG A 119 2.83 10.46 3.22
CA ARG A 119 2.07 9.72 4.24
C ARG A 119 2.95 8.70 4.97
N MET A 120 3.74 7.91 4.24
CA MET A 120 4.66 6.95 4.84
C MET A 120 5.74 7.64 5.67
N LEU A 121 6.29 8.77 5.19
CA LEU A 121 7.28 9.53 5.95
C LEU A 121 6.69 10.03 7.28
N ALA A 122 5.48 10.59 7.26
CA ALA A 122 4.82 11.06 8.47
C ALA A 122 4.53 9.91 9.47
N ARG A 123 4.32 8.69 8.99
CA ARG A 123 4.09 7.50 9.83
C ARG A 123 5.36 7.04 10.58
N LEU A 124 6.53 7.35 10.03
CA LEU A 124 7.83 6.91 10.56
C LEU A 124 8.47 7.90 11.56
N GLN A 125 7.84 9.06 11.79
CA GLN A 125 8.31 10.10 12.70
C GLN A 125 7.53 10.08 14.02
#